data_AF-A0A375I493-F1
#
_entry.id   AF-A0A375I493-F1
#
_cell.length_a   1.000
_cell.length_b   1.000
_cell.length_c   1.000
_cell.angle_alpha   90.00
_cell.angle_beta   90.00
_cell.angle_gamma   90.00
#
_symmetry.space_group_name_H-M   'P 1'
#
loop_
_entity.id
_entity.type
_entity.pdbx_description
1 polymer ?
#
loop_
_entity_poly.entity_id
_entity_poly.type
_entity_poly.pdbx_seq_one_letter_code
_entity_poly.pdbx_strand_id
1 'polypeptide(L)' 'DWPLMKRITARILAQVSGVCRVAYDLTPKPVGTIEWE' A
#
# COMPACT_ATOMS: atom_id res chain seq x y z
N ASP A 1 15.64 6.02 -2.90
CA ASP A 1 14.47 6.10 -3.82
C ASP A 1 13.54 4.92 -3.53
N TRP A 2 12.27 4.97 -3.94
CA TRP A 2 11.23 3.98 -3.63
C TRP A 2 10.75 3.19 -4.87
N PRO A 3 11.64 2.57 -5.67
CA PRO A 3 11.29 2.04 -6.98
C PRO A 3 10.29 0.87 -6.91
N LEU A 4 10.42 -0.01 -5.92
CA LEU A 4 9.51 -1.14 -5.73
C LEU A 4 8.09 -0.67 -5.41
N MET A 5 7.95 0.27 -4.47
CA MET A 5 6.65 0.81 -4.09
C MET A 5 5.96 1.51 -5.26
N LYS A 6 6.68 2.37 -5.98
CA LYS A 6 6.17 3.03 -7.20
C LYS A 6 5.66 2.02 -8.23
N ARG A 7 6.40 0.92 -8.45
CA ARG A 7 6.00 -0.16 -9.37
C ARG A 7 4.71 -0.87 -8.92
N ILE A 8 4.58 -1.17 -7.63
CA ILE A 8 3.38 -1.84 -7.08
C ILE A 8 2.17 -0.91 -7.19
N THR A 9 2.29 0.35 -6.76
CA THR A 9 1.23 1.36 -6.85
C THR A 9 0.73 1.53 -8.29
N ALA A 10 1.64 1.68 -9.26
CA ALA A 10 1.28 1.84 -10.66
C ALA A 10 0.50 0.63 -11.22
N ARG A 11 0.88 -0.59 -10.82
CA ARG A 11 0.16 -1.79 -11.26
C ARG A 11 -1.25 -1.89 -10.70
N ILE A 12 -1.43 -1.62 -9.41
CA ILE A 12 -2.75 -1.72 -8.76
C ILE A 12 -3.71 -0.72 -9.38
N LEU A 13 -3.30 0.55 -9.51
CA LEU A 13 -4.13 1.60 -10.09
C LEU A 13 -4.49 1.36 -11.57
N ALA A 14 -3.60 0.71 -12.33
CA ALA A 14 -3.85 0.41 -13.74
C ALA A 14 -4.70 -0.85 -13.97
N GLN A 15 -4.64 -1.83 -13.07
CA GLN A 15 -5.20 -3.16 -13.30
C GLN A 15 -6.50 -3.42 -12.51
N VAL A 16 -6.76 -2.68 -11.43
CA VAL A 16 -7.93 -2.90 -10.55
C VAL A 16 -8.90 -1.73 -10.68
N SER A 17 -9.99 -1.96 -11.42
CA SER A 17 -11.06 -0.97 -11.56
C SER A 17 -11.70 -0.66 -10.19
N GLY A 18 -12.01 0.62 -9.95
CA GLY A 18 -12.60 1.09 -8.70
C GLY A 18 -11.60 1.44 -7.59
N VAL A 19 -10.32 1.08 -7.73
CA VAL A 19 -9.27 1.49 -6.77
C VAL A 19 -8.71 2.86 -7.16
N CYS A 20 -8.90 3.87 -6.31
CA CYS A 20 -8.42 5.24 -6.53
C CYS A 20 -7.16 5.60 -5.74
N ARG A 21 -6.75 4.77 -4.76
CA ARG A 21 -5.63 5.04 -3.86
C ARG A 21 -4.99 3.75 -3.37
N VAL A 22 -3.66 3.78 -3.23
CA VAL A 22 -2.87 2.74 -2.57
C VAL A 22 -2.10 3.41 -1.43
N ALA A 23 -2.15 2.84 -0.23
CA ALA A 23 -1.42 3.31 0.94
C ALA A 23 -0.45 2.23 1.42
N TYR A 24 0.67 2.66 2.02
CA TYR A 24 1.63 1.79 2.68
C TYR A 24 1.55 2.05 4.18
N ASP A 25 1.31 1.00 4.96
CA ASP A 25 1.36 1.12 6.41
C ASP A 25 2.81 1.10 6.88
N LEU A 26 3.15 2.14 7.65
CA LEU A 26 4.46 2.33 8.27
C LEU A 26 4.36 2.27 9.80
N THR A 27 3.18 1.91 10.32
CA THR A 27 2.91 1.84 11.75
C THR A 27 3.64 0.65 12.37
N PRO A 28 4.56 0.88 13.32
CA PRO A 28 5.28 -0.22 13.94
C PRO A 28 4.43 -0.90 15.03
N LYS A 29 4.76 -2.16 15.34
CA LYS A 29 4.36 -2.77 16.62
C LYS A 29 5.18 -2.10 17.73
N PRO A 30 4.59 -1.63 18.85
CA PRO A 30 3.29 -2.02 19.40
C PRO A 30 2.12 -1.08 19.10
N VAL A 31 2.34 0.06 18.44
CA VAL A 31 1.30 1.07 18.24
C VAL A 31 0.25 0.65 17.22
N GLY A 32 0.59 -0.27 16.31
CA GLY A 32 -0.34 -0.97 15.43
C GLY A 32 -0.20 -2.50 15.52
N THR A 33 -1.22 -3.21 15.07
CA THR A 33 -1.21 -4.66 14.83
C THR A 33 -0.77 -4.96 13.40
N ILE A 34 -0.40 -6.22 13.13
CA ILE A 34 -0.04 -6.66 11.76
C ILE A 34 -1.27 -6.62 10.85
N GLU A 35 -2.41 -7.07 11.36
CA GLU A 35 -3.69 -7.05 10.67
C GLU A 35 -4.44 -5.73 10.92
N TRP A 36 -5.49 -5.51 10.12
CA TRP A 36 -6.30 -4.28 10.12
C TRP A 36 -7.67 -4.42 10.80
N GLU A 37 -7.98 -5.60 11.37
CA GLU A 37 -9.24 -5.93 12.05
C GLU A 37 -8.98 -6.60 13.40
#